data_AF-A0A2D4HM26-F1
#
_entry.id   AF-A0A2D4HM26-F1
#
_cell.length_a   1.000
_cell.length_b   1.000
_cell.length_c   1.000
_cell.angle_alpha   90.00
_cell.angle_beta   90.00
_cell.angle_gamma   90.00
#
_symmetry.space_group_name_H-M   'P 1'
#
loop_
_entity.id
_entity.type
_entity.pdbx_description
1 polymer ?
#
loop_
_entity_poly.entity_id
_entity_poly.type
_entity_poly.pdbx_seq_one_letter_code
_entity_poly.pdbx_strand_id
1 'polypeptide(L)'
;MGRFISFLQELSCFVTRCYEVVMNVVHQLAALYTSNKNIPKVIETSGVHFQTMYEHLGELLTVLLTLDEIVNNHATLKDHWTMYKRLLKSVHHNPPKFGIQEDKLKPFEKLLLKLESQLLSGMIFQVV
;
A
#
# COMPACT_ATOMS: atom_id res chain seq x y z
N MET A 1 -18.47 7.00 -2.31
CA MET A 1 -17.42 6.25 -3.03
C MET A 1 -16.67 7.09 -4.06
N GLY A 2 -17.31 7.73 -5.06
CA GLY A 2 -16.59 8.49 -6.10
C GLY A 2 -15.54 9.49 -5.57
N ARG A 3 -15.89 10.35 -4.61
CA ARG A 3 -14.93 11.27 -3.95
C ARG A 3 -13.90 10.58 -3.05
N PHE A 4 -14.22 9.40 -2.55
CA PHE A 4 -13.35 8.60 -1.68
C PHE A 4 -12.25 7.90 -2.47
N ILE A 5 -12.40 7.75 -3.79
CA ILE A 5 -11.36 7.16 -4.65
C ILE A 5 -10.06 7.96 -4.59
N SER A 6 -10.13 9.30 -4.60
CA SER A 6 -8.93 10.14 -4.50
C SER A 6 -8.16 9.89 -3.20
N PHE A 7 -8.87 9.77 -2.08
CA PHE A 7 -8.26 9.38 -0.81
C PHE A 7 -7.62 7.99 -0.87
N LEU A 8 -8.31 6.99 -1.44
CA LEU A 8 -7.75 5.66 -1.60
C LEU A 8 -6.51 5.63 -2.51
N GLN A 9 -6.43 6.50 -3.52
CA GLN A 9 -5.23 6.65 -4.34
C GLN A 9 -4.06 7.22 -3.54
N GLU A 10 -4.28 8.28 -2.78
CA GLU A 10 -3.26 8.86 -1.90
C GLU A 10 -2.79 7.84 -0.86
N LEU A 11 -3.72 7.09 -0.27
CA LEU A 11 -3.41 6.01 0.67
C LEU A 11 -2.61 4.88 0.00
N SER A 12 -2.95 4.50 -1.23
CA SER A 12 -2.18 3.51 -2.02
C SER A 12 -0.75 3.98 -2.25
N CYS A 13 -0.55 5.26 -2.57
CA CYS A 13 0.78 5.86 -2.71
C CYS A 13 1.55 5.86 -1.39
N PHE A 14 0.89 6.23 -0.28
CA PHE A 14 1.47 6.18 1.05
C PHE A 14 1.94 4.78 1.41
N VAL A 15 1.07 3.77 1.26
CA VAL A 15 1.40 2.36 1.53
C VAL A 15 2.57 1.89 0.68
N THR A 16 2.60 2.20 -0.62
CA THR A 16 3.75 1.87 -1.49
C THR A 16 5.03 2.50 -0.97
N ARG A 17 4.98 3.76 -0.51
CA ARG A 17 6.15 4.43 0.07
C ARG A 17 6.61 3.78 1.37
N CYS A 18 5.69 3.32 2.22
CA CYS A 18 6.02 2.58 3.42
C CYS A 18 6.79 1.29 3.08
N TYR A 19 6.33 0.53 2.09
CA TYR A 19 7.01 -0.70 1.64
C TYR A 19 8.44 -0.41 1.19
N GLU A 20 8.63 0.62 0.37
CA GLU A 20 9.96 1.04 -0.08
C GLU A 20 10.87 1.39 1.09
N VAL A 21 10.36 2.13 2.09
CA VAL A 21 11.15 2.51 3.27
C VAL A 21 11.54 1.29 4.08
N VAL A 22 10.59 0.39 4.39
CA VAL A 22 10.87 -0.84 5.14
C VAL A 22 11.92 -1.68 4.41
N MET A 23 11.72 -1.95 3.12
CA MET A 23 12.65 -2.76 2.32
C MET A 23 14.05 -2.14 2.26
N ASN A 24 14.14 -0.83 2.06
CA ASN A 24 15.43 -0.15 2.03
C ASN A 24 16.15 -0.20 3.38
N VAL A 25 15.44 0.00 4.50
CA VAL A 25 16.02 -0.10 5.84
C VAL A 25 16.51 -1.52 6.12
N VAL A 26 15.71 -2.54 5.80
CA VAL A 26 16.09 -3.94 5.98
C VAL A 26 17.30 -4.31 5.13
N HIS A 27 17.35 -3.89 3.86
CA HIS A 27 18.50 -4.12 2.99
C HIS A 27 19.78 -3.44 3.49
N GLN A 28 19.67 -2.20 3.98
CA GLN A 28 20.81 -1.49 4.55
C GLN A 28 21.31 -2.18 5.81
N LEU A 29 20.41 -2.61 6.70
CA LEU A 29 20.77 -3.39 7.88
C LEU A 29 21.44 -4.72 7.49
N ALA A 30 20.89 -5.45 6.53
CA ALA A 30 21.48 -6.68 6.03
C ALA A 30 22.92 -6.45 5.51
N ALA A 31 23.16 -5.38 4.76
CA ALA A 31 24.51 -5.04 4.29
C ALA A 31 25.49 -4.76 5.44
N LEU A 32 25.04 -4.12 6.52
CA LEU A 32 25.86 -3.86 7.71
C LEU A 32 26.19 -5.15 8.49
N TYR A 33 25.23 -6.06 8.62
CA TYR A 33 25.38 -7.28 9.43
C TYR A 33 25.99 -8.47 8.67
N THR A 34 25.80 -8.56 7.35
CA THR A 34 26.29 -9.68 6.51
C THR A 34 27.72 -9.46 5.99
N SER A 35 28.48 -8.50 6.55
CA SER A 35 29.89 -8.29 6.20
C SER A 35 30.71 -9.57 6.41
N ASN A 36 31.16 -10.16 5.30
CA ASN A 36 31.93 -11.40 5.25
C ASN A 36 33.26 -11.21 6.01
N LYS A 37 33.70 -12.18 6.83
CA LYS A 37 34.91 -12.07 7.68
C LYS A 37 36.19 -11.72 6.90
N ASN A 38 36.18 -11.93 5.58
CA ASN A 38 37.32 -11.72 4.68
C ASN A 38 37.24 -10.43 3.85
N ILE A 39 36.17 -9.63 3.99
CA ILE A 39 36.04 -8.33 3.31
C ILE A 39 36.18 -7.25 4.38
N PRO A 40 37.14 -6.31 4.24
CA PRO A 40 37.24 -5.20 5.18
C PRO A 40 35.91 -4.46 5.22
N LYS A 41 35.34 -4.32 6.42
CA LYS A 41 34.11 -3.55 6.62
C LYS A 41 34.35 -2.14 6.08
N VAL A 42 33.63 -1.77 5.02
CA VAL A 42 33.71 -0.41 4.44
C VAL A 42 33.16 0.63 5.42
N ILE A 43 32.27 0.21 6.33
CA ILE A 43 31.64 1.06 7.34
C ILE A 43 31.91 0.46 8.73
N GLU A 44 32.61 1.20 9.58
CA GLU A 44 32.78 0.86 10.99
C GLU A 44 31.52 1.31 11.76
N THR A 45 30.73 0.34 12.23
CA THR A 45 29.50 0.61 13.00
C THR A 45 29.70 0.52 14.51
N SER A 46 30.96 0.40 14.97
CA SER A 46 31.31 0.35 16.39
C SER A 46 30.84 1.64 17.07
N GLY A 47 29.93 1.54 18.04
CA GLY A 47 29.38 2.70 18.76
C GLY A 47 28.19 3.40 18.08
N VAL A 48 27.69 2.89 16.95
CA VAL A 48 26.45 3.41 16.35
C VAL A 48 25.23 2.81 17.03
N HIS A 49 24.38 3.67 17.58
CA HIS A 49 23.11 3.28 18.19
C HIS A 49 21.96 3.41 17.20
N PHE A 50 21.45 2.28 16.71
CA PHE A 50 20.33 2.23 15.77
C PHE A 50 18.95 2.26 16.43
N GLN A 51 18.86 2.54 17.74
CA GLN A 51 17.63 2.48 18.51
C GLN A 51 16.49 3.29 17.87
N THR A 52 16.72 4.57 17.58
CA THR A 52 15.71 5.46 16.96
C THR A 52 15.23 4.93 15.60
N MET A 53 16.11 4.29 14.83
CA MET A 53 15.72 3.70 13.56
C MET A 53 14.83 2.46 13.75
N TYR A 54 15.14 1.60 14.73
CA TYR A 54 14.28 0.45 15.07
C TYR A 54 12.93 0.89 15.63
N GLU A 55 12.89 1.94 16.45
CA GLU A 55 11.66 2.52 16.98
C GLU A 55 10.74 2.99 15.85
N HIS A 56 11.25 3.82 14.94
CA HIS A 56 10.46 4.31 13.80
C HIS A 56 10.10 3.22 12.79
N LEU A 57 10.96 2.21 12.60
CA LEU A 57 10.62 1.04 11.80
C LEU A 57 9.43 0.28 12.43
N GLY A 58 9.45 0.08 13.75
CA GLY A 58 8.36 -0.53 14.49
C GLY A 58 7.05 0.26 14.42
N GLU A 59 7.12 1.58 14.54
CA GLU A 59 5.97 2.47 14.36
C GLU A 59 5.38 2.35 12.95
N LEU A 60 6.22 2.37 11.91
CA LEU A 60 5.79 2.23 10.52
C LEU A 60 5.10 0.88 10.26
N LEU A 61 5.67 -0.20 10.77
CA LEU A 61 5.06 -1.54 10.69
C LEU A 61 3.71 -1.60 11.42
N THR A 62 3.61 -0.94 12.56
CA THR A 62 2.36 -0.82 13.34
C THR A 62 1.29 -0.02 12.58
N VAL A 63 1.68 1.04 11.87
CA VAL A 63 0.76 1.79 10.99
C VAL A 63 0.17 0.87 9.91
N LEU A 64 1.00 0.08 9.24
CA LEU A 64 0.55 -0.84 8.19
C LEU A 64 -0.41 -1.92 8.74
N LEU A 65 -0.10 -2.48 9.91
CA LEU A 65 -0.98 -3.44 10.59
C LEU A 65 -2.31 -2.79 11.03
N THR A 66 -2.26 -1.54 11.50
CA THR A 66 -3.46 -0.79 11.90
C THR A 66 -4.38 -0.52 10.71
N LEU A 67 -3.81 -0.26 9.52
CA LEU A 67 -4.60 -0.10 8.30
C LEU A 67 -5.36 -1.39 7.95
N ASP A 68 -4.72 -2.56 8.10
CA ASP A 68 -5.40 -3.85 7.92
C ASP A 68 -6.55 -4.04 8.90
N GLU A 69 -6.32 -3.72 10.17
CA GLU A 69 -7.35 -3.84 11.20
C GLU A 69 -8.56 -2.93 10.90
N ILE A 70 -8.31 -1.70 10.46
CA ILE A 70 -9.38 -0.77 10.04
C ILE A 70 -10.19 -1.37 8.88
N VAL A 71 -9.52 -1.88 7.85
CA VAL A 71 -10.18 -2.46 6.66
C VAL A 71 -10.97 -3.72 7.01
N ASN A 72 -10.42 -4.57 7.89
CA ASN A 72 -11.04 -5.83 8.27
C ASN A 72 -12.27 -5.64 9.15
N ASN A 73 -12.29 -4.64 10.02
CA ASN A 73 -13.44 -4.35 10.89
C ASN A 73 -14.51 -3.46 10.26
N HIS A 74 -14.26 -2.87 9.09
CA HIS A 74 -15.19 -1.95 8.46
C HIS A 74 -16.01 -2.62 7.33
N ALA A 75 -16.97 -3.47 7.70
CA ALA A 75 -17.84 -4.17 6.74
C ALA A 75 -18.56 -3.21 5.76
N THR A 76 -19.05 -2.07 6.26
CA THR A 76 -19.74 -1.04 5.45
C THR A 76 -18.87 -0.48 4.32
N LEU A 77 -17.55 -0.41 4.51
CA LEU A 77 -16.62 0.02 3.45
C LEU A 77 -16.61 -0.99 2.30
N LYS A 78 -16.56 -2.30 2.62
CA LYS A 78 -16.57 -3.39 1.64
C LYS A 78 -17.91 -3.46 0.89
N ASP A 79 -19.02 -3.22 1.58
CA ASP A 79 -20.35 -3.17 0.97
C ASP A 79 -20.47 -2.01 -0.01
N HIS A 80 -20.10 -0.79 0.42
CA HIS A 80 -20.12 0.38 -0.45
C HIS A 80 -19.17 0.22 -1.65
N TRP A 81 -18.03 -0.45 -1.48
CA TRP A 81 -17.11 -0.75 -2.56
C TRP A 81 -17.75 -1.68 -3.60
N THR A 82 -18.41 -2.74 -3.12
CA THR A 82 -19.14 -3.68 -3.97
C THR A 82 -20.27 -3.00 -4.74
N MET A 83 -21.06 -2.14 -4.09
CA MET A 83 -22.10 -1.35 -4.75
C MET A 83 -21.51 -0.42 -5.82
N TYR A 84 -20.40 0.24 -5.53
CA TYR A 84 -19.73 1.13 -6.48
C TYR A 84 -19.20 0.38 -7.71
N LYS A 85 -18.60 -0.81 -7.53
CA LYS A 85 -18.19 -1.67 -8.65
C LYS A 85 -19.37 -2.13 -9.51
N ARG A 86 -20.51 -2.46 -8.90
CA ARG A 86 -21.74 -2.83 -9.63
C ARG A 86 -22.25 -1.68 -10.48
N LEU A 87 -22.27 -0.46 -9.92
CA LEU A 87 -22.61 0.76 -10.67
C LEU A 87 -21.69 0.94 -11.88
N LEU A 88 -20.38 0.76 -11.71
CA LEU A 88 -19.42 0.90 -12.80
C LEU A 88 -19.63 -0.13 -13.92
N LYS A 89 -19.98 -1.37 -13.58
CA LYS A 89 -20.37 -2.39 -14.57
C LYS A 89 -21.62 -1.97 -15.37
N SER A 90 -22.60 -1.32 -14.73
CA SER A 90 -23.77 -0.79 -15.43
C SER A 90 -23.41 0.35 -16.38
N VAL A 91 -22.45 1.20 -16.00
CA VAL A 91 -21.89 2.26 -16.86
C VAL A 91 -21.15 1.65 -18.05
N HIS A 92 -20.35 0.59 -17.83
CA HIS A 92 -19.63 -0.13 -18.88
C HIS A 92 -20.55 -0.71 -19.95
N HIS A 93 -21.74 -1.20 -19.56
CA HIS A 93 -22.71 -1.73 -20.50
C HIS A 93 -23.41 -0.65 -21.36
N ASN A 94 -23.40 0.62 -20.92
CA ASN A 94 -24.02 1.71 -21.69
C ASN A 94 -23.30 3.07 -21.48
N PRO A 95 -22.03 3.23 -21.91
CA PRO A 95 -21.26 4.46 -21.68
C PRO A 95 -21.87 5.74 -22.27
N PRO A 96 -22.48 5.73 -23.48
CA PRO A 96 -23.09 6.93 -24.07
C PRO A 96 -24.20 7.53 -23.21
N LYS A 97 -24.97 6.71 -22.48
CA LYS A 97 -26.02 7.17 -21.56
C LYS A 97 -25.47 8.01 -20.40
N PHE A 98 -24.20 7.84 -20.06
CA PHE A 98 -23.52 8.55 -18.98
C PHE A 98 -22.54 9.61 -19.50
N GLY A 99 -22.46 9.83 -20.81
CA GLY A 99 -21.53 10.79 -21.41
C GLY A 99 -20.05 10.41 -21.24
N ILE A 100 -19.75 9.12 -21.08
CA ILE A 100 -18.40 8.61 -20.83
C ILE A 100 -17.83 8.00 -22.10
N GLN A 101 -16.59 8.35 -22.41
CA GLN A 101 -15.82 7.69 -23.47
C GLN A 101 -15.25 6.36 -22.93
N GLU A 102 -15.47 5.27 -23.68
CA GLU A 102 -15.14 3.91 -23.24
C GLU A 102 -13.62 3.69 -23.01
N ASP A 103 -12.79 4.40 -23.77
CA ASP A 103 -11.33 4.43 -23.65
C ASP A 103 -10.84 4.90 -22.27
N LYS A 104 -11.59 5.79 -21.61
CA LYS A 104 -11.29 6.28 -20.25
C LYS A 104 -11.77 5.35 -19.16
N LEU A 105 -12.70 4.45 -19.47
CA LEU A 105 -13.31 3.55 -18.49
C LEU A 105 -12.36 2.40 -18.10
N LYS A 106 -11.68 1.80 -19.07
CA LYS A 106 -10.75 0.66 -18.82
C LYS A 106 -9.60 1.02 -17.86
N PRO A 107 -8.88 2.15 -18.03
CA PRO A 107 -7.86 2.57 -17.06
C PRO A 107 -8.41 2.77 -15.65
N PHE A 108 -9.63 3.32 -15.54
CA PHE A 108 -10.28 3.54 -14.26
C PHE A 108 -10.67 2.22 -13.58
N GLU A 109 -11.20 1.25 -14.31
CA GLU A 109 -11.47 -0.09 -13.78
C GLU A 109 -10.20 -0.78 -13.28
N LYS A 110 -9.09 -0.67 -14.03
CA LYS A 110 -7.78 -1.20 -13.62
C LYS A 110 -7.28 -0.54 -12.33
N LEU A 111 -7.46 0.77 -12.20
CA LEU A 111 -7.15 1.50 -10.96
C LEU A 111 -7.97 0.96 -9.79
N LEU A 112 -9.29 0.78 -9.95
CA LEU A 112 -10.13 0.25 -8.86
C LEU A 112 -9.67 -1.14 -8.44
N LEU A 113 -9.37 -2.03 -9.39
CA LEU A 113 -8.86 -3.37 -9.06
C LEU A 113 -7.55 -3.29 -8.27
N LYS A 114 -6.63 -2.40 -8.65
CA LYS A 114 -5.39 -2.16 -7.90
C LYS A 114 -5.66 -1.69 -6.47
N LEU A 115 -6.56 -0.71 -6.29
CA LEU A 115 -6.90 -0.18 -4.98
C LEU A 115 -7.55 -1.24 -4.10
N GLU A 116 -8.44 -2.07 -4.66
CA GLU A 116 -9.05 -3.18 -3.94
C GLU A 116 -8.02 -4.21 -3.50
N SER A 117 -7.15 -4.65 -4.41
CA SER A 117 -6.15 -5.67 -4.08
C SER A 117 -5.14 -5.19 -3.04
N GLN A 118 -4.71 -3.92 -3.15
CA GLN A 118 -3.68 -3.37 -2.26
C GLN A 118 -4.26 -2.96 -0.90
N LEU A 119 -5.42 -2.32 -0.87
CA LEU A 119 -5.93 -1.69 0.35
C LEU A 119 -7.10 -2.46 0.98
N LEU A 120 -8.04 -2.94 0.17
CA LEU A 120 -9.29 -3.53 0.70
C LEU A 120 -9.22 -5.03 0.94
N SER A 121 -8.10 -5.65 0.58
CA SER A 121 -7.78 -7.05 0.89
C SER A 121 -7.60 -7.29 2.39
N GLY A 122 -7.25 -6.25 3.17
CA GLY A 122 -6.91 -6.38 4.59
C GLY A 122 -5.62 -7.16 4.82
N MET A 123 -4.72 -7.13 3.84
CA MET A 123 -3.42 -7.80 3.82
C MET A 123 -2.27 -6.83 3.48
N ILE A 124 -2.42 -5.54 3.74
CA ILE A 124 -1.41 -4.48 3.55
C ILE A 124 -0.10 -4.87 4.24
N PHE A 125 -0.14 -5.25 5.51
CA PHE A 125 1.04 -5.60 6.28
C PHE A 125 1.74 -6.87 5.75
N GLN A 126 0.97 -7.85 5.24
CA GLN A 126 1.51 -9.14 4.79
C GLN A 126 2.35 -9.05 3.51
N VAL A 127 2.25 -7.94 2.78
CA VAL A 127 2.95 -7.72 1.49
C VAL A 127 4.32 -7.04 1.68
N VAL A 128 4.59 -6.52 2.89
CA VAL A 128 5.89 -5.95 3.28
C VAL A 128 6.96 -7.03 3.33
#